data_AF-A0A844BT84-F1
#
_entry.id   AF-A0A844BT84-F1
#
_cell.length_a   1.000
_cell.length_b   1.000
_cell.length_c   1.000
_cell.angle_alpha   90.00
_cell.angle_beta   90.00
_cell.angle_gamma   90.00
#
_symmetry.space_group_name_H-M   'P 1'
#
loop_
_entity.id
_entity.type
_entity.pdbx_description
1 polymer ?
#
loop_
_entity_poly.entity_id
_entity_poly.type
_entity_poly.pdbx_seq_one_letter_code
_entity_poly.pdbx_strand_id
1 'polypeptide(L)'
;MALTTRLVILAGLIGLMFYNLSDQRLAALIIDYQLGWYKLGVPLAWGLVLGALLQLLGLKQLHKFLEPITFIAVCVMTIGLTGAAAIFGAHQTAILMLPALQIATIGLGVYLFAYSYARFAGARESSSTATGKDE
;
A
#
# COMPACT_ATOMS: atom_id res chain seq x y z
N MET A 1 -7.81 -17.98 17.74
CA MET A 1 -8.45 -17.13 16.71
C MET A 1 -7.37 -16.63 15.77
N ALA A 2 -7.47 -16.86 14.46
CA ALA A 2 -6.40 -16.57 13.51
C ALA A 2 -6.21 -15.06 13.29
N LEU A 3 -4.97 -14.63 13.04
CA LEU A 3 -4.58 -13.23 12.79
C LEU A 3 -5.38 -12.63 11.63
N THR A 4 -5.59 -13.41 10.58
CA THR A 4 -6.39 -13.07 9.40
C THR A 4 -7.84 -12.74 9.75
N THR A 5 -8.47 -13.50 10.64
CA THR A 5 -9.84 -13.24 11.09
C THR A 5 -9.94 -11.92 11.84
N ARG A 6 -8.95 -11.60 12.69
CA ARG A 6 -8.88 -10.31 13.41
C ARG A 6 -8.72 -9.13 12.45
N LEU A 7 -7.92 -9.30 11.39
CA LEU A 7 -7.74 -8.28 10.36
C LEU A 7 -9.02 -8.01 9.56
N VAL A 8 -9.75 -9.06 9.19
CA VAL A 8 -11.04 -8.91 8.49
C VAL A 8 -12.05 -8.19 9.38
N ILE A 9 -12.10 -8.50 10.68
CA ILE A 9 -12.97 -7.81 11.64
C ILE A 9 -12.56 -6.33 11.78
N LEU A 10 -11.26 -6.03 11.89
CA LEU A 10 -10.75 -4.66 11.95
C LEU A 10 -11.05 -3.87 10.66
N ALA A 11 -10.83 -4.47 9.49
CA ALA A 11 -11.16 -3.85 8.21
C ALA A 11 -12.67 -3.60 8.08
N GLY A 12 -13.51 -4.53 8.54
CA GLY A 12 -14.96 -4.36 8.60
C GLY A 12 -15.40 -3.24 9.55
N LEU A 13 -14.81 -3.15 10.74
CA LEU A 13 -15.06 -2.07 11.69
C LEU A 13 -14.64 -0.70 11.14
N ILE A 14 -13.51 -0.64 10.44
CA ILE A 14 -13.04 0.60 9.80
C ILE A 14 -13.97 0.96 8.63
N GLY A 15 -14.43 -0.02 7.84
CA GLY A 15 -15.47 0.19 6.84
C GLY A 15 -16.75 0.78 7.43
N LEU A 16 -17.22 0.27 8.59
CA LEU A 16 -18.38 0.81 9.31
C LEU A 16 -18.15 2.23 9.85
N MET A 17 -16.92 2.58 10.25
CA MET A 17 -16.59 3.96 10.62
C MET A 17 -16.71 4.90 9.42
N PHE A 18 -16.20 4.50 8.26
CA PHE A 18 -16.31 5.29 7.03
C PHE A 18 -17.74 5.36 6.48
N TYR A 19 -18.54 4.31 6.66
CA TYR A 19 -19.96 4.29 6.29
C TYR A 19 -20.79 5.35 7.05
N ASN A 20 -20.41 5.65 8.30
CA ASN A 20 -21.10 6.64 9.12
C ASN A 20 -20.56 8.07 8.96
N LEU A 21 -19.55 8.30 8.11
CA LEU A 21 -19.07 9.66 7.85
C LEU A 21 -20.09 10.41 6.99
N SER A 22 -20.35 11.68 7.31
CA SER A 22 -21.16 12.53 6.44
C SER A 22 -20.40 12.96 5.19
N ASP A 23 -21.14 13.24 4.11
CA ASP A 23 -20.60 13.78 2.85
C ASP A 23 -19.70 15.00 3.09
N GLN A 24 -20.13 15.89 3.99
CA GLN A 24 -19.41 17.13 4.32
C GLN A 24 -18.03 16.86 4.92
N ARG A 25 -17.89 15.83 5.77
CA ARG A 25 -16.61 15.46 6.35
C ARG A 25 -15.68 14.79 5.33
N LEU A 26 -16.23 13.95 4.46
CA LEU A 26 -15.48 13.33 3.37
C LEU A 26 -14.99 14.40 2.36
N ALA A 27 -15.84 15.36 2.02
CA ALA A 27 -15.48 16.48 1.16
C ALA A 27 -14.42 17.38 1.80
N ALA A 28 -14.53 17.68 3.10
CA ALA A 28 -13.51 18.43 3.83
C ALA A 28 -12.15 17.72 3.79
N LEU A 29 -12.11 16.40 4.05
CA LEU A 29 -10.88 15.60 3.93
C LEU A 29 -10.28 15.67 2.53
N ILE A 30 -11.11 15.64 1.48
CA ILE A 30 -10.63 15.76 0.10
C ILE A 30 -9.99 17.12 -0.16
N ILE A 31 -10.61 18.20 0.32
CA ILE A 31 -10.11 19.57 0.13
C ILE A 31 -8.84 19.80 0.95
N ASP A 32 -8.85 19.45 2.24
CA ASP A 32 -7.76 19.69 3.18
C ASP A 32 -6.48 18.97 2.76
N TYR A 33 -6.59 17.70 2.34
CA TYR A 33 -5.46 16.91 1.84
C TYR A 33 -5.24 17.08 0.33
N GLN A 34 -6.05 17.91 -0.33
CA GLN A 34 -6.07 18.12 -1.78
C GLN A 34 -6.01 16.79 -2.54
N LEU A 35 -6.86 15.84 -2.12
CA LEU A 35 -6.92 14.50 -2.68
C LEU A 35 -7.48 14.55 -4.10
N GLY A 36 -6.90 13.73 -4.97
CA GLY A 36 -7.34 13.62 -6.35
C GLY A 36 -6.79 12.36 -6.97
N TRP A 37 -7.39 11.95 -8.08
CA TRP A 37 -7.02 10.75 -8.82
C TRP A 37 -5.53 10.69 -9.18
N TYR A 38 -4.93 11.85 -9.49
CA TYR A 38 -3.50 11.95 -9.72
C TYR A 38 -2.66 11.64 -8.47
N LYS A 39 -3.08 12.13 -7.29
CA LYS A 39 -2.36 11.90 -6.03
C LYS A 39 -2.41 10.46 -5.54
N LEU A 40 -3.39 9.66 -6.00
CA LEU A 40 -3.42 8.21 -5.75
C LEU A 40 -2.24 7.48 -6.42
N GLY A 41 -1.73 8.00 -7.53
CA GLY A 41 -0.58 7.42 -8.24
C GLY A 41 0.77 7.70 -7.57
N VAL A 42 0.85 8.75 -6.75
CA VAL A 42 2.11 9.20 -6.15
C VAL A 42 2.72 8.16 -5.20
N PRO A 43 1.97 7.55 -4.25
CA PRO A 43 2.51 6.47 -3.42
C PRO A 43 3.01 5.27 -4.21
N LEU A 44 2.36 4.94 -5.33
CA LEU A 44 2.73 3.81 -6.18
C LEU A 44 4.09 4.05 -6.86
N ALA A 45 4.25 5.24 -7.45
CA ALA A 45 5.49 5.64 -8.10
C ALA A 45 6.66 5.67 -7.10
N TRP A 46 6.46 6.30 -5.94
CA TRP A 46 7.48 6.35 -4.91
C TRP A 46 7.83 4.97 -4.34
N GLY A 47 6.85 4.09 -4.20
CA GLY A 47 7.09 2.70 -3.79
C GLY A 47 8.11 2.02 -4.69
N LEU A 48 7.88 2.04 -6.00
CA LEU A 48 8.78 1.46 -6.99
C LEU A 48 10.17 2.11 -7.01
N VAL A 49 10.22 3.45 -7.03
CA VAL A 49 11.47 4.20 -7.12
C VAL A 49 12.34 3.96 -5.89
N LEU A 50 11.77 4.04 -4.68
CA LEU A 50 12.52 3.89 -3.44
C LEU A 50 13.00 2.45 -3.23
N GLY A 51 12.19 1.45 -3.57
CA GLY A 51 12.59 0.05 -3.40
C GLY A 51 13.74 -0.32 -4.33
N ALA A 52 13.69 0.13 -5.58
CA ALA A 52 14.80 -0.02 -6.52
C ALA A 52 16.07 0.72 -6.03
N LEU A 53 15.92 1.97 -5.58
CA LEU A 53 17.04 2.81 -5.15
C LEU A 53 17.74 2.27 -3.90
N LEU A 54 17.01 1.79 -2.89
CA LEU A 54 17.60 1.18 -1.70
C LEU A 54 18.34 -0.13 -2.00
N GLN A 55 17.88 -0.88 -3.01
CA GLN A 55 18.59 -2.08 -3.44
C GLN A 55 19.87 -1.74 -4.20
N LEU A 56 19.88 -0.68 -5.01
CA LEU A 56 21.10 -0.17 -5.64
C LEU A 56 22.14 0.25 -4.59
N LEU A 57 21.71 0.88 -3.50
CA LEU A 57 22.55 1.22 -2.33
C LEU A 57 23.05 -0.02 -1.55
N GLY A 58 22.52 -1.21 -1.82
CA GLY A 58 23.01 -2.47 -1.23
C GLY A 58 22.66 -2.67 0.24
N LEU A 59 21.59 -2.03 0.75
CA LEU A 59 21.16 -2.22 2.14
C LEU A 59 20.63 -3.65 2.36
N LYS A 60 21.45 -4.54 2.91
CA LYS A 60 21.06 -5.94 3.21
C LYS A 60 20.12 -6.09 4.41
N GLN A 61 20.08 -5.12 5.32
CA GLN A 61 19.25 -5.18 6.53
C GLN A 61 17.75 -5.16 6.22
N LEU A 62 17.37 -4.51 5.11
CA LEU A 62 15.97 -4.39 4.72
C LEU A 62 15.37 -5.75 4.38
N HIS A 63 16.20 -6.73 3.97
CA HIS A 63 15.78 -8.09 3.63
C HIS A 63 14.98 -8.79 4.75
N LYS A 64 15.41 -8.61 6.01
CA LYS A 64 14.73 -9.19 7.17
C LYS A 64 13.36 -8.55 7.44
N PHE A 65 13.14 -7.33 6.96
CA PHE A 65 11.91 -6.59 7.18
C PHE A 65 10.91 -6.72 6.02
N LEU A 66 11.21 -7.43 4.94
CA LEU A 66 10.26 -7.58 3.83
C LEU A 66 8.95 -8.25 4.27
N GLU A 67 9.05 -9.31 5.07
CA GLU A 67 7.88 -10.05 5.54
C GLU A 67 6.94 -9.16 6.39
N PRO A 68 7.40 -8.46 7.46
CA PRO A 68 6.52 -7.57 8.20
C PRO A 68 6.04 -6.37 7.37
N ILE A 69 6.86 -5.82 6.46
CA ILE A 69 6.47 -4.70 5.60
C ILE A 69 5.34 -5.12 4.65
N THR A 70 5.47 -6.27 3.97
CA THR A 70 4.44 -6.78 3.06
C THR A 70 3.16 -7.11 3.80
N PHE A 71 3.25 -7.66 5.01
CA PHE A 71 2.07 -7.91 5.83
C PHE A 71 1.33 -6.62 6.20
N ILE A 72 2.04 -5.62 6.71
CA ILE A 72 1.46 -4.31 7.04
C ILE A 72 0.87 -3.66 5.78
N ALA A 73 1.57 -3.73 4.65
CA ALA A 73 1.12 -3.18 3.37
C ALA A 73 -0.23 -3.78 2.94
N VAL A 74 -0.39 -5.11 3.01
CA VAL A 74 -1.65 -5.79 2.68
C VAL A 74 -2.75 -5.43 3.67
N CYS A 75 -2.44 -5.29 4.96
CA CYS A 75 -3.40 -4.86 5.96
C CYS A 75 -3.94 -3.45 5.66
N VAL A 76 -3.04 -2.49 5.43
CA VAL A 76 -3.40 -1.10 5.10
C VAL A 76 -4.17 -1.04 3.80
N MET A 77 -3.74 -1.80 2.78
CA MET A 77 -4.44 -1.91 1.50
C MET A 77 -5.87 -2.42 1.69
N THR A 78 -6.04 -3.51 2.45
CA THR A 78 -7.35 -4.12 2.72
C THR A 78 -8.27 -3.14 3.44
N ILE A 79 -7.76 -2.46 4.48
CA ILE A 79 -8.51 -1.45 5.22
C ILE A 79 -8.99 -0.33 4.30
N GLY A 80 -8.10 0.21 3.45
CA GLY A 80 -8.44 1.27 2.51
C GLY A 80 -9.49 0.82 1.48
N LEU A 81 -9.37 -0.39 0.93
CA LEU A 81 -10.32 -0.94 -0.03
C LEU A 81 -11.69 -1.22 0.60
N THR A 82 -11.72 -1.80 1.80
CA THR A 82 -12.97 -2.01 2.54
C THR A 82 -13.64 -0.68 2.90
N GLY A 83 -12.87 0.33 3.31
CA GLY A 83 -13.36 1.69 3.53
C GLY A 83 -13.94 2.31 2.27
N ALA A 84 -13.26 2.18 1.12
CA ALA A 84 -13.72 2.73 -0.15
C ALA A 84 -15.04 2.07 -0.60
N ALA A 85 -15.15 0.75 -0.46
CA ALA A 85 -16.38 0.02 -0.76
C ALA A 85 -17.54 0.45 0.15
N ALA A 86 -17.29 0.67 1.44
CA ALA A 86 -18.30 1.14 2.39
C ALA A 86 -18.79 2.56 2.07
N ILE A 87 -17.88 3.49 1.74
CA ILE A 87 -18.24 4.86 1.33
C ILE A 87 -19.05 4.84 0.03
N PHE A 88 -18.61 4.05 -0.95
CA PHE A 88 -19.36 3.94 -2.20
C PHE A 88 -20.76 3.36 -1.98
N GLY A 89 -20.89 2.36 -1.11
CA GLY A 89 -22.19 1.80 -0.74
C GLY A 89 -23.12 2.81 -0.05
N ALA A 90 -22.57 3.68 0.79
CA ALA A 90 -23.34 4.69 1.53
C ALA A 90 -23.74 5.91 0.67
N HIS A 91 -22.81 6.41 -0.15
CA HIS A 91 -22.94 7.73 -0.79
C HIS A 91 -23.08 7.67 -2.32
N GLN A 92 -22.87 6.50 -2.93
CA GLN A 92 -22.97 6.23 -4.37
C GLN A 92 -22.14 7.17 -5.27
N THR A 93 -21.15 7.87 -4.69
CA THR A 93 -20.32 8.86 -5.39
C THR A 93 -18.86 8.45 -5.34
N ALA A 94 -18.27 8.20 -6.51
CA ALA A 94 -16.88 7.78 -6.64
C ALA A 94 -15.84 8.84 -6.20
N ILE A 95 -16.22 10.10 -6.05
CA ILE A 95 -15.30 11.14 -5.57
C ILE A 95 -15.11 11.01 -4.05
N LEU A 96 -16.16 10.66 -3.32
CA LEU A 96 -16.12 10.62 -1.85
C LEU A 96 -15.28 9.45 -1.31
N MET A 97 -15.01 8.42 -2.12
CA MET A 97 -14.14 7.31 -1.73
C MET A 97 -12.64 7.64 -1.82
N LEU A 98 -12.26 8.80 -2.38
CA LEU A 98 -10.86 9.21 -2.56
C LEU A 98 -10.01 9.12 -1.28
N PRO A 99 -10.48 9.52 -0.08
CA PRO A 99 -9.70 9.39 1.15
C PRO A 99 -9.37 7.93 1.49
N ALA A 100 -10.34 7.02 1.32
CA ALA A 100 -10.13 5.60 1.59
C ALA A 100 -9.25 4.94 0.52
N LEU A 101 -9.40 5.34 -0.75
CA LEU A 101 -8.49 4.92 -1.83
C LEU A 101 -7.06 5.41 -1.60
N GLN A 102 -6.87 6.61 -1.03
CA GLN A 102 -5.52 7.08 -0.71
C GLN A 102 -4.85 6.13 0.29
N ILE A 103 -5.57 5.69 1.33
CA ILE A 103 -5.06 4.70 2.28
C ILE A 103 -4.71 3.39 1.55
N ALA A 104 -5.59 2.93 0.65
CA ALA A 104 -5.34 1.73 -0.14
C ALA A 104 -4.08 1.85 -1.01
N THR A 105 -3.89 3.00 -1.67
CA THR A 105 -2.72 3.27 -2.51
C THR A 105 -1.43 3.42 -1.72
N ILE A 106 -1.48 3.89 -0.47
CA ILE A 106 -0.33 3.88 0.44
C ILE A 106 0.07 2.43 0.74
N GLY A 107 -0.89 1.58 1.10
CA GLY A 107 -0.64 0.15 1.31
C GLY A 107 -0.03 -0.52 0.07
N LEU A 108 -0.61 -0.26 -1.10
CA LEU A 108 -0.09 -0.78 -2.37
C LEU A 108 1.29 -0.23 -2.72
N GLY A 109 1.57 1.05 -2.45
CA GLY A 109 2.89 1.66 -2.65
C GLY A 109 3.97 1.01 -1.79
N VAL A 110 3.67 0.75 -0.51
CA VAL A 110 4.58 0.04 0.40
C VAL A 110 4.79 -1.41 -0.06
N TYR A 111 3.76 -2.06 -0.61
CA TYR A 111 3.91 -3.39 -1.21
C TYR A 111 4.84 -3.35 -2.43
N LEU A 112 4.65 -2.39 -3.34
CA LEU A 112 5.49 -2.19 -4.53
C LEU A 112 6.94 -1.85 -4.16
N PHE A 113 7.15 -1.17 -3.03
CA PHE A 113 8.48 -0.95 -2.46
C PHE A 113 9.18 -2.26 -2.10
N ALA A 114 8.53 -3.13 -1.31
CA ALA A 114 9.11 -4.43 -0.96
C ALA A 114 9.32 -5.30 -2.21
N TYR A 115 8.36 -5.29 -3.13
CA TYR A 115 8.44 -6.02 -4.41
C TYR A 115 9.62 -5.57 -5.27
N SER A 116 9.76 -4.26 -5.53
CA SER A 116 10.85 -3.74 -6.36
C SER A 116 12.21 -4.01 -5.71
N TYR A 117 12.35 -3.79 -4.40
CA TYR A 117 13.57 -4.12 -3.66
C TYR A 117 13.96 -5.60 -3.82
N ALA A 118 13.03 -6.54 -3.58
CA ALA A 118 13.29 -7.97 -3.75
C ALA A 118 13.64 -8.35 -5.19
N ARG A 119 12.93 -7.77 -6.17
CA ARG A 119 13.13 -8.06 -7.60
C ARG A 119 14.53 -7.68 -8.06
N PHE A 120 15.04 -6.53 -7.63
CA PHE A 120 16.40 -6.08 -7.94
C PHE A 120 17.46 -6.81 -7.12
N ALA A 121 17.12 -7.30 -5.91
CA ALA A 121 18.01 -8.15 -5.13
C ALA A 121 18.28 -9.49 -5.83
N GLY A 122 17.23 -10.17 -6.25
CA GLY A 122 17.37 -11.43 -7.01
C GLY A 122 18.11 -11.27 -8.33
N ALA A 123 17.95 -10.13 -9.03
CA ALA A 123 18.70 -9.83 -10.26
C ALA A 123 20.22 -9.67 -10.01
N ARG A 124 20.60 -9.13 -8.85
CA ARG A 124 22.00 -8.93 -8.47
C ARG A 124 22.69 -10.23 -8.03
N GLU A 125 21.97 -11.11 -7.35
CA GLU A 125 22.49 -12.44 -6.97
C GLU A 125 22.67 -13.37 -8.17
N SER A 126 21.72 -13.33 -9.12
CA SER A 126 21.79 -14.13 -10.35
C SER A 126 22.92 -13.68 -11.29
N SER A 127 23.19 -12.38 -11.38
CA SER A 127 24.36 -11.87 -12.12
C SER A 127 25.69 -12.22 -11.45
N SER A 128 25.78 -12.16 -10.11
CA SER A 128 26.99 -12.58 -9.38
C SER A 128 27.31 -14.07 -9.52
N THR A 129 26.28 -14.92 -9.55
CA THR A 129 26.45 -16.39 -9.67
C THR A 129 26.84 -16.80 -11.10
N ALA A 130 26.45 -16.02 -12.11
CA ALA A 130 26.82 -16.27 -13.50
C ALA A 130 28.32 -16.02 -13.74
N THR A 131 28.91 -14.99 -13.13
CA THR A 131 30.34 -14.67 -13.29
C THR A 131 31.26 -15.67 -12.57
N GLY A 132 30.83 -16.28 -11.46
CA GLY A 132 31.64 -17.26 -10.71
C GLY A 132 31.59 -18.70 -11.23
N LYS A 133 30.90 -18.96 -12.34
CA LYS A 133 30.81 -20.29 -12.98
C LYS A 133 31.79 -20.48 -14.15
N ASP A 134 32.50 -19.40 -14.50
CA ASP A 134 33.43 -19.34 -15.64
C ASP A 134 34.91 -19.25 -15.19
N GLU A 135 35.19 -19.40 -13.87
CA GLU A 135 36.54 -19.60 -13.29
C GLU A 135 36.75 -21.06 -12.86
#